data_AF-A0A736LWS5-F1
#
_entry.id   AF-A0A736LWS5-F1
#
_cell.length_a   1.000
_cell.length_b   1.000
_cell.length_c   1.000
_cell.angle_alpha   90.00
_cell.angle_beta   90.00
_cell.angle_gamma   90.00
#
_symmetry.space_group_name_H-M   'P 1'
#
loop_
_entity.id
_entity.type
_entity.pdbx_description
1 polymer ?
#
loop_
_entity_poly.entity_id
_entity_poly.type
_entity_poly.pdbx_seq_one_letter_code
_entity_poly.pdbx_strand_id
1 'polypeptide(L)'
;LDAKHYTLFPNRTNIIEKTEGIILVHHNGLPDTNNGFKKVLLGTVYTDALKNKEDECVFLQHLQRFIKKEEVDIYIPHPRYDSHQFNGVLNVNSEMIAEDIILEYLDQGISLEIYGFNSTVQYNLNNISTIKNYKITSPFLKDSFNHGLGFDFNQVSV
;
A
#
# COMPACT_ATOMS: atom_id res chain seq x y z
N LEU A 1 -10.93 29.34 -18.29
CA LEU A 1 -9.68 29.08 -17.53
C LEU A 1 -10.13 28.58 -16.18
N ASP A 2 -9.84 27.32 -15.87
CA ASP A 2 -10.15 26.76 -14.56
C ASP A 2 -9.38 27.54 -13.50
N ALA A 3 -10.10 28.06 -12.50
CA ALA A 3 -9.54 28.97 -11.51
C ALA A 3 -8.59 28.28 -10.53
N LYS A 4 -8.67 26.95 -10.40
CA LYS A 4 -7.96 26.18 -9.38
C LYS A 4 -7.86 24.70 -9.73
N HIS A 5 -6.70 24.09 -9.49
CA HIS A 5 -6.49 22.65 -9.61
C HIS A 5 -6.05 22.10 -8.26
N TYR A 6 -6.77 21.11 -7.72
CA TYR A 6 -6.42 20.49 -6.45
C TYR A 6 -5.53 19.25 -6.67
N THR A 7 -4.55 19.04 -5.80
CA THR A 7 -3.64 17.89 -5.85
C THR A 7 -3.61 17.15 -4.51
N LEU A 8 -3.55 15.81 -4.56
CA LEU A 8 -3.36 14.96 -3.38
C LEU A 8 -1.92 14.92 -2.88
N PHE A 9 -0.99 15.34 -3.75
CA PHE A 9 0.45 15.30 -3.46
C PHE A 9 1.01 16.72 -3.46
N PRO A 10 0.86 17.46 -2.34
CA PRO A 10 1.46 18.77 -2.22
C PRO A 10 2.99 18.68 -2.36
N ASN A 11 3.62 19.74 -2.89
CA ASN A 11 5.07 19.84 -3.08
C ASN A 11 5.67 18.83 -4.07
N ARG A 12 4.84 18.21 -4.93
CA ARG A 12 5.29 17.39 -6.06
C ARG A 12 4.95 18.08 -7.38
N THR A 13 5.79 17.87 -8.39
CA THR A 13 5.53 18.34 -9.75
C THR A 13 4.23 17.73 -10.25
N ASN A 14 3.35 18.57 -10.78
CA ASN A 14 2.13 18.16 -11.44
C ASN A 14 2.21 18.61 -12.91
N ILE A 15 1.55 17.89 -13.82
CA ILE A 15 1.46 18.27 -15.23
C ILE A 15 0.73 19.60 -15.42
N ILE A 16 -0.11 19.99 -14.45
CA ILE A 16 -0.81 21.26 -14.39
C ILE A 16 -0.10 22.20 -13.40
N GLU A 17 0.12 23.45 -13.81
CA GLU A 17 0.68 24.50 -12.94
C GLU A 17 -0.35 25.03 -11.92
N LYS A 18 0.13 25.69 -10.85
CA LYS A 18 -0.70 26.36 -9.82
C LYS A 18 -1.68 25.41 -9.10
N THR A 19 -1.14 24.32 -8.57
CA THR A 19 -1.93 23.36 -7.78
C THR A 19 -2.09 23.82 -6.32
N GLU A 20 -3.24 23.48 -5.72
CA GLU A 20 -3.45 23.60 -4.27
C GLU A 20 -3.56 22.20 -3.65
N GLY A 21 -2.80 21.96 -2.58
CA GLY A 21 -2.82 20.68 -1.88
C GLY A 21 -4.14 20.45 -1.15
N ILE A 22 -4.66 19.24 -1.26
CA ILE A 22 -5.73 18.72 -0.40
C ILE A 22 -5.29 17.38 0.18
N ILE A 23 -5.52 17.19 1.47
CA ILE A 23 -5.27 15.93 2.16
C ILE A 23 -6.62 15.22 2.30
N LEU A 24 -6.79 14.08 1.62
CA LEU A 24 -8.02 13.30 1.73
C LEU A 24 -8.08 12.48 3.02
N VAL A 25 -6.93 11.95 3.44
CA VAL A 25 -6.86 11.07 4.61
C VAL A 25 -6.09 11.77 5.72
N HIS A 26 -6.79 12.02 6.82
CA HIS A 26 -6.22 12.60 8.02
C HIS A 26 -6.55 11.71 9.21
N HIS A 27 -5.51 11.28 9.94
CA HIS A 27 -5.67 10.61 11.22
C HIS A 27 -5.05 11.49 12.31
N ASN A 28 -5.88 11.89 13.28
CA ASN A 28 -5.48 12.73 14.42
C ASN A 28 -5.30 11.92 15.70
N GLY A 29 -5.55 10.61 15.66
CA GLY A 29 -5.42 9.75 16.82
C GLY A 29 -3.96 9.65 17.24
N LEU A 30 -3.70 9.82 18.53
CA LEU A 30 -2.40 9.48 19.08
C LEU A 30 -2.27 7.95 19.08
N PRO A 31 -1.11 7.38 18.69
CA PRO A 31 -0.85 5.96 18.88
C PRO A 31 -1.05 5.60 20.34
N ASP A 32 -2.00 4.71 20.62
CA ASP A 32 -2.02 4.04 21.91
C ASP A 32 -1.00 2.90 21.84
N THR A 33 0.16 3.12 22.45
CA THR A 33 1.27 2.15 22.44
C THR A 33 0.89 0.79 23.04
N ASN A 34 -0.28 0.69 23.69
CA ASN A 34 -0.78 -0.55 24.27
C ASN A 34 -1.73 -1.35 23.35
N ASN A 35 -2.24 -0.77 22.25
CA ASN A 35 -3.26 -1.40 21.41
C ASN A 35 -2.69 -2.30 20.29
N GLY A 36 -1.38 -2.47 20.26
CA GLY A 36 -0.71 -3.47 19.43
C GLY A 36 -0.31 -2.96 18.05
N PHE A 37 0.10 -3.92 17.23
CA PHE A 37 0.80 -3.66 15.97
C PHE A 37 0.42 -4.72 14.94
N LYS A 38 0.23 -4.31 13.68
CA LYS A 38 -0.14 -5.21 12.58
C LYS A 38 0.64 -4.94 11.30
N LYS A 39 0.94 -6.02 10.57
CA LYS A 39 1.58 -6.03 9.26
C LYS A 39 0.55 -6.28 8.17
N VAL A 40 0.48 -5.36 7.22
CA VAL A 40 -0.51 -5.37 6.13
C VAL A 40 0.20 -5.51 4.79
N LEU A 41 -0.18 -6.48 3.98
CA LEU A 41 0.18 -6.58 2.57
C LEU A 41 -0.96 -6.02 1.71
N LEU A 42 -0.63 -5.02 0.89
CA LEU A 42 -1.53 -4.51 -0.15
C LEU A 42 -1.34 -5.30 -1.44
N GLY A 43 -2.45 -5.82 -1.96
CA GLY A 43 -2.52 -6.45 -3.27
C GLY A 43 -2.32 -5.47 -4.41
N THR A 44 -2.04 -6.03 -5.58
CA THR A 44 -2.06 -5.33 -6.87
C THR A 44 -2.69 -6.26 -7.91
N VAL A 45 -2.95 -5.76 -9.11
CA VAL A 45 -3.24 -6.63 -10.25
C VAL A 45 -1.90 -7.26 -10.68
N TYR A 46 -1.59 -8.46 -10.18
CA TYR A 46 -0.26 -9.05 -10.34
C TYR A 46 0.15 -9.23 -11.81
N THR A 47 -0.77 -9.66 -12.67
CA THR A 47 -0.53 -9.76 -14.12
C THR A 47 -0.19 -8.42 -14.79
N ASP A 48 -0.63 -7.29 -14.24
CA ASP A 48 -0.25 -5.95 -14.71
C ASP A 48 1.09 -5.50 -14.13
N ALA A 49 1.45 -5.97 -12.94
CA ALA A 49 2.66 -5.58 -12.22
C ALA A 49 3.92 -6.32 -12.72
N LEU A 50 3.76 -7.52 -13.26
CA LEU A 50 4.86 -8.39 -13.67
C LEU A 50 5.38 -8.08 -15.07
N LYS A 51 6.69 -8.26 -15.28
CA LYS A 51 7.34 -8.16 -16.60
C LYS A 51 6.77 -9.17 -17.58
N ASN A 52 6.58 -10.42 -17.15
CA ASN A 52 5.94 -11.48 -17.91
C ASN A 52 4.75 -12.02 -17.10
N LYS A 53 3.61 -12.26 -17.76
CA LYS A 53 2.38 -12.71 -17.07
C LYS A 53 2.49 -14.16 -16.62
N GLU A 54 3.29 -14.95 -17.31
CA GLU A 54 3.54 -16.36 -17.07
C GLU A 54 4.26 -16.59 -15.72
N ASP A 55 4.95 -15.57 -15.20
CA ASP A 55 5.67 -15.63 -13.93
C ASP A 55 4.74 -15.48 -12.70
N GLU A 56 3.44 -15.23 -12.90
CA GLU A 56 2.48 -14.95 -11.81
C GLU A 56 2.48 -16.03 -10.73
N CYS A 57 2.42 -17.31 -11.11
CA CYS A 57 2.40 -18.39 -10.14
C CYS A 57 3.66 -18.43 -9.27
N VAL A 58 4.84 -18.23 -9.88
CA VAL A 58 6.12 -18.22 -9.16
C VAL A 58 6.21 -17.00 -8.24
N PHE A 59 5.78 -15.84 -8.73
CA PHE A 59 5.77 -14.61 -7.94
C PHE A 59 4.83 -14.70 -6.73
N LEU A 60 3.63 -15.26 -6.91
CA LEU A 60 2.68 -15.48 -5.81
C LEU A 60 3.25 -16.46 -4.77
N GLN A 61 4.01 -17.48 -5.18
CA GLN A 61 4.73 -18.35 -4.23
C GLN A 61 5.80 -17.59 -3.45
N HIS A 62 6.50 -16.64 -4.08
CA HIS A 62 7.46 -15.79 -3.38
C HIS A 62 6.77 -14.89 -2.37
N LEU A 63 5.63 -14.28 -2.74
CA LEU A 63 4.80 -13.51 -1.81
C LEU A 63 4.28 -14.36 -0.65
N GLN A 64 3.84 -15.59 -0.90
CA GLN A 64 3.42 -16.51 0.17
C GLN A 64 4.56 -16.82 1.15
N ARG A 65 5.80 -17.00 0.66
CA ARG A 65 6.98 -17.19 1.52
C ARG A 65 7.30 -15.93 2.30
N PHE A 66 7.19 -14.76 1.66
CA PHE A 66 7.35 -13.45 2.29
C PHE A 66 6.34 -13.25 3.43
N ILE A 67 5.05 -13.49 3.18
CA ILE A 67 3.97 -13.42 4.18
C ILE A 67 4.31 -14.28 5.41
N LYS A 68 4.76 -15.52 5.17
CA LYS A 68 5.15 -16.42 6.26
C LYS A 68 6.40 -15.94 7.02
N LYS A 69 7.41 -15.44 6.29
CA LYS A 69 8.69 -15.00 6.87
C LYS A 69 8.53 -13.74 7.71
N GLU A 70 7.77 -12.78 7.21
CA GLU A 70 7.55 -11.49 7.88
C GLU A 70 6.35 -11.54 8.84
N GLU A 71 5.65 -12.66 8.94
CA GLU A 71 4.46 -12.83 9.77
C GLU A 71 3.40 -11.75 9.47
N VAL A 72 3.07 -11.58 8.18
CA VAL A 72 2.05 -10.63 7.74
C VAL A 72 0.70 -11.05 8.32
N ASP A 73 0.02 -10.12 9.00
CA ASP A 73 -1.26 -10.37 9.66
C ASP A 73 -2.45 -10.27 8.71
N ILE A 74 -2.41 -9.29 7.79
CA ILE A 74 -3.55 -8.89 6.96
C ILE A 74 -3.12 -8.78 5.50
N TYR A 75 -3.94 -9.32 4.60
CA TYR A 75 -3.84 -9.11 3.16
C TYR A 75 -5.09 -8.38 2.67
N ILE A 76 -4.89 -7.20 2.08
CA ILE A 76 -5.96 -6.42 1.44
C ILE A 76 -5.82 -6.59 -0.08
N PRO A 77 -6.69 -7.34 -0.77
CA PRO A 77 -6.60 -7.54 -2.21
C PRO A 77 -6.84 -6.22 -2.96
N HIS A 78 -6.34 -6.15 -4.19
CA HIS A 78 -6.65 -5.01 -5.07
C HIS A 78 -8.11 -5.14 -5.56
N PRO A 79 -8.95 -4.08 -5.58
CA PRO A 79 -10.38 -4.20 -5.91
C PRO A 79 -10.71 -4.78 -7.30
N ARG A 80 -9.75 -4.71 -8.23
CA ARG A 80 -9.83 -5.30 -9.58
C ARG A 80 -9.25 -6.72 -9.69
N TYR A 81 -8.85 -7.33 -8.57
CA TYR A 81 -8.13 -8.60 -8.55
C TYR A 81 -8.74 -9.53 -7.50
N ASP A 82 -9.69 -10.36 -7.94
CA ASP A 82 -10.49 -11.22 -7.06
C ASP A 82 -9.95 -12.67 -6.93
N SER A 83 -8.80 -12.99 -7.51
CA SER A 83 -8.44 -14.39 -7.78
C SER A 83 -7.49 -15.05 -6.79
N HIS A 84 -6.82 -14.32 -5.89
CA HIS A 84 -5.81 -14.92 -5.02
C HIS A 84 -6.04 -14.64 -3.54
N GLN A 85 -5.98 -15.70 -2.75
CA GLN A 85 -5.92 -15.66 -1.29
C GLN A 85 -4.61 -16.29 -0.84
N PHE A 86 -4.00 -15.71 0.19
CA PHE A 86 -2.80 -16.24 0.79
C PHE A 86 -3.12 -17.05 2.05
N ASN A 87 -2.34 -18.08 2.32
CA ASN A 87 -2.49 -18.89 3.52
C ASN A 87 -1.82 -18.23 4.72
N GLY A 88 -2.41 -18.41 5.90
CA GLY A 88 -1.82 -17.97 7.17
C GLY A 88 -1.94 -16.46 7.45
N VAL A 89 -2.82 -15.76 6.72
CA VAL A 89 -3.07 -14.32 6.83
C VAL A 89 -4.58 -14.06 6.76
N LEU A 90 -5.05 -12.97 7.38
CA LEU A 90 -6.42 -12.51 7.19
C LEU A 90 -6.59 -11.94 5.78
N ASN A 91 -7.24 -12.68 4.89
CA ASN A 91 -7.62 -12.19 3.56
C ASN A 91 -8.88 -11.33 3.69
N VAL A 92 -8.73 -10.02 3.56
CA VAL A 92 -9.84 -9.09 3.66
C VAL A 92 -10.78 -9.26 2.47
N ASN A 93 -12.07 -9.39 2.77
CA ASN A 93 -13.14 -9.35 1.79
C ASN A 93 -14.10 -8.22 2.21
N SER A 94 -13.97 -7.07 1.55
CA SER A 94 -14.73 -5.85 1.87
C SER A 94 -14.97 -5.05 0.61
N GLU A 95 -16.09 -4.31 0.57
CA GLU A 95 -16.40 -3.33 -0.48
C GLU A 95 -15.70 -1.98 -0.24
N MET A 96 -15.08 -1.80 0.93
CA MET A 96 -14.36 -0.58 1.29
C MET A 96 -13.03 -0.46 0.53
N ILE A 97 -12.60 0.77 0.29
CA ILE A 97 -11.24 1.03 -0.19
C ILE A 97 -10.23 0.73 0.92
N ALA A 98 -9.00 0.42 0.52
CA ALA A 98 -7.96 0.03 1.47
C ALA A 98 -7.65 1.12 2.51
N GLU A 99 -7.71 2.40 2.12
CA GLU A 99 -7.53 3.53 3.04
C GLU A 99 -8.51 3.48 4.22
N ASP A 100 -9.81 3.26 3.96
CA ASP A 100 -10.82 3.24 5.02
C ASP A 100 -10.63 2.03 5.95
N ILE A 101 -10.32 0.86 5.38
CA ILE A 101 -10.01 -0.35 6.16
C ILE A 101 -8.81 -0.11 7.08
N ILE A 102 -7.78 0.57 6.56
CA ILE A 102 -6.59 0.91 7.35
C ILE A 102 -6.94 1.91 8.47
N LEU A 103 -7.75 2.92 8.18
CA LEU A 103 -8.19 3.89 9.19
C LEU A 103 -8.94 3.24 10.35
N GLU A 104 -9.76 2.22 10.11
CA GLU A 104 -10.45 1.49 11.19
C GLU A 104 -9.47 0.84 12.19
N TYR A 105 -8.34 0.32 11.72
CA TYR A 105 -7.29 -0.20 12.60
C TYR A 105 -6.59 0.94 13.36
N LEU A 106 -6.30 2.06 12.68
CA LEU A 106 -5.67 3.21 13.32
C LEU A 106 -6.57 3.85 14.38
N ASP A 107 -7.89 3.89 14.17
CA ASP A 107 -8.88 4.40 15.13
C ASP A 107 -9.02 3.51 16.36
N GLN A 108 -8.68 2.22 16.23
CA GLN A 108 -8.50 1.30 17.36
C GLN A 108 -7.15 1.50 18.08
N GLY A 109 -6.31 2.44 17.64
CA GLY A 109 -4.99 2.71 18.21
C GLY A 109 -3.90 1.74 17.74
N ILE A 110 -4.17 0.90 16.73
CA ILE A 110 -3.20 -0.07 16.21
C ILE A 110 -2.20 0.65 15.30
N SER A 111 -0.90 0.41 15.50
CA SER A 111 0.14 0.87 14.58
C SER A 111 0.36 -0.13 13.45
N LEU A 112 0.73 0.35 12.26
CA LEU A 112 0.75 -0.48 11.05
C LEU A 112 2.09 -0.43 10.30
N GLU A 113 2.55 -1.59 9.85
CA GLU A 113 3.51 -1.70 8.75
C GLU A 113 2.79 -2.09 7.47
N ILE A 114 2.95 -1.27 6.42
CA ILE A 114 2.27 -1.48 5.14
C ILE A 114 3.30 -1.85 4.09
N TYR A 115 3.21 -3.10 3.61
CA TYR A 115 3.96 -3.58 2.45
C TYR A 115 3.09 -3.45 1.22
N GLY A 116 3.63 -2.83 0.17
CA GLY A 116 2.88 -2.66 -1.07
C GLY A 116 3.79 -2.42 -2.26
N PHE A 117 3.18 -2.30 -3.43
CA PHE A 117 3.87 -2.17 -4.71
C PHE A 117 3.82 -0.73 -5.21
N ASN A 118 4.15 0.24 -4.35
CA ASN A 118 4.01 1.69 -4.64
C ASN A 118 2.56 2.09 -4.92
N SER A 119 1.62 1.55 -4.13
CA SER A 119 0.18 1.82 -4.26
C SER A 119 -0.16 3.27 -3.87
N THR A 120 -1.21 3.83 -4.46
CA THR A 120 -1.76 5.15 -4.08
C THR A 120 -2.14 5.22 -2.61
N VAL A 121 -2.60 4.10 -2.06
CA VAL A 121 -2.89 3.91 -0.63
C VAL A 121 -1.68 4.27 0.23
N GLN A 122 -0.49 3.79 -0.13
CA GLN A 122 0.74 4.06 0.62
C GLN A 122 1.09 5.55 0.58
N TYR A 123 0.88 6.22 -0.56
CA TYR A 123 1.14 7.66 -0.68
C TYR A 123 0.14 8.50 0.12
N ASN A 124 -1.15 8.15 0.05
CA ASN A 124 -2.23 8.85 0.74
C ASN A 124 -2.09 8.76 2.27
N LEU A 125 -1.48 7.70 2.78
CA LEU A 125 -1.31 7.43 4.20
C LEU A 125 0.09 7.78 4.73
N ASN A 126 1.00 8.25 3.88
CA ASN A 126 2.40 8.49 4.27
C ASN A 126 2.60 9.63 5.27
N ASN A 127 1.59 10.48 5.46
CA ASN A 127 1.61 11.56 6.45
C ASN A 127 1.24 11.08 7.87
N ILE A 128 0.82 9.82 8.04
CA ILE A 128 0.38 9.29 9.34
C ILE A 128 1.57 8.63 10.04
N SER A 129 1.96 9.16 11.19
CA SER A 129 3.19 8.77 11.91
C SER A 129 3.17 7.34 12.46
N THR A 130 1.98 6.78 12.69
CA THR A 130 1.77 5.41 13.18
C THR A 130 1.81 4.37 12.08
N ILE A 131 1.97 4.81 10.82
CA ILE A 131 2.16 3.96 9.66
C ILE A 131 3.63 3.99 9.23
N LYS A 132 4.20 2.81 9.04
CA LYS A 132 5.49 2.64 8.39
C LYS A 132 5.32 1.95 7.04
N ASN A 133 5.65 2.66 5.97
CA ASN A 133 5.52 2.16 4.60
C ASN A 133 6.79 1.42 4.13
N TYR A 134 6.56 0.31 3.44
CA TYR A 134 7.56 -0.49 2.74
C TYR A 134 7.13 -0.74 1.30
N LYS A 135 8.02 -0.46 0.36
CA LYS A 135 7.87 -0.89 -1.03
C LYS A 135 8.44 -2.29 -1.21
N ILE A 136 7.65 -3.16 -1.83
CA ILE A 136 8.10 -4.47 -2.30
C ILE A 136 8.77 -4.29 -3.66
N THR A 137 9.97 -4.85 -3.77
CA THR A 137 10.72 -4.91 -5.02
C THR A 137 11.00 -6.35 -5.40
N SER A 138 11.11 -6.61 -6.71
CA SER A 138 11.35 -7.95 -7.21
C SER A 138 11.92 -7.89 -8.62
N PRO A 139 12.80 -8.83 -9.02
CA PRO A 139 13.23 -8.94 -10.41
C PRO A 139 12.07 -9.20 -11.37
N PHE A 140 10.99 -9.82 -10.90
CA PHE A 140 9.78 -10.12 -11.68
C PHE A 140 8.91 -8.88 -11.96
N LEU A 141 8.97 -7.86 -11.11
CA LEU A 141 8.15 -6.66 -11.24
C LEU A 141 8.69 -5.74 -12.35
N LYS A 142 7.78 -5.07 -13.05
CA LYS A 142 8.12 -3.97 -13.97
C LYS A 142 8.82 -2.85 -13.21
N ASP A 143 9.68 -2.11 -13.89
CA ASP A 143 10.49 -1.03 -13.29
C ASP A 143 9.62 0.06 -12.67
N SER A 144 8.43 0.33 -13.22
CA SER A 144 7.45 1.26 -12.65
C SER A 144 6.99 0.85 -11.24
N PHE A 145 6.94 -0.44 -10.94
CA PHE A 145 6.60 -0.96 -9.61
C PHE A 145 7.81 -1.01 -8.67
N ASN A 146 9.04 -1.14 -9.19
CA ASN A 146 10.26 -1.14 -8.38
C ASN A 146 10.72 0.27 -7.95
N HIS A 147 10.52 1.28 -8.79
CA HIS A 147 11.08 2.63 -8.57
C HIS A 147 10.09 3.68 -8.06
N GLY A 148 8.77 3.48 -8.28
CA GLY A 148 7.72 4.34 -7.72
C GLY A 148 7.82 5.82 -8.11
N LEU A 149 7.18 6.70 -7.32
CA LEU A 149 7.12 8.15 -7.55
C LEU A 149 8.16 8.96 -6.74
N GLY A 150 9.28 8.33 -6.37
CA GLY A 150 10.33 9.00 -5.58
C GLY A 150 9.91 9.34 -4.14
N PHE A 151 9.03 8.53 -3.56
CA PHE A 151 8.79 8.51 -2.11
C PHE A 151 9.84 7.64 -1.45
N ASP A 152 10.34 8.08 -0.29
CA ASP A 152 11.36 7.37 0.47
C ASP A 152 10.72 6.32 1.38
N PHE A 153 10.11 5.32 0.76
CA PHE A 153 9.63 4.15 1.47
C PHE A 153 10.78 3.18 1.71
N ASN A 154 10.79 2.54 2.89
CA ASN A 154 11.70 1.44 3.17
C ASN A 154 11.54 0.36 2.10
N GLN A 155 12.60 -0.34 1.74
CA GLN A 155 12.56 -1.35 0.68
C GLN A 155 12.65 -2.76 1.25
N VAL A 156 11.83 -3.67 0.70
CA VAL A 156 11.95 -5.11 0.94
C VAL A 156 11.92 -5.84 -0.39
N SER A 157 12.74 -6.88 -0.54
CA SER A 157 12.85 -7.66 -1.77
C SER A 157 12.16 -9.01 -1.63
N VAL A 158 11.41 -9.40 -2.67
CA VAL A 158 10.65 -10.65 -2.77
C VAL A 158 10.95 -11.37 -4.09
#